data_AF-A0A1J3JBS0-F1
#
_entry.id   AF-A0A1J3JBS0-F1
#
_cell.length_a   1.000
_cell.length_b   1.000
_cell.length_c   1.000
_cell.angle_alpha   90.00
_cell.angle_beta   90.00
_cell.angle_gamma   90.00
#
_symmetry.space_group_name_H-M   'P 1'
#
loop_
_entity.id
_entity.type
_entity.pdbx_description
1 polymer ?
#
loop_
_entity_poly.entity_id
_entity_poly.type
_entity_poly.pdbx_seq_one_letter_code
_entity_poly.pdbx_strand_id
1 'polypeptide(L)'
;SERCRETWRGFSVQAFSGLPSFFRLSAASAVMLCLETWYFQILVLLAGLLENPELALDSLSICMTISGWVFMISVGFNAAISVRVS
;
A
#
# COMPACT_ATOMS: atom_id res chain seq x y z
N SER A 1 39.96 8.57 -2.77
CA SER A 1 39.74 7.28 -3.45
C SER A 1 39.41 7.57 -4.90
N GLU A 2 40.38 7.40 -5.81
CA GLU A 2 40.24 7.71 -7.24
C GLU A 2 39.43 6.67 -8.03
N ARG A 3 38.97 5.59 -7.39
CA ARG A 3 38.24 4.49 -8.03
C ARG A 3 36.74 4.74 -8.27
N CYS A 4 36.14 5.75 -7.63
CA CYS A 4 34.70 6.05 -7.76
C CYS A 4 34.40 7.26 -8.66
N ARG A 5 35.40 7.75 -9.43
CA ARG A 5 35.22 8.95 -10.27
C ARG A 5 34.50 8.67 -11.60
N GLU A 6 34.44 7.41 -12.03
CA GLU A 6 33.73 6.99 -13.26
C GLU A 6 32.30 6.50 -13.03
N THR A 7 31.89 6.24 -11.78
CA THR A 7 30.56 5.69 -11.48
C THR A 7 29.49 6.75 -11.27
N TRP A 8 29.86 8.03 -11.12
CA TRP A 8 28.90 9.10 -10.92
C TRP A 8 29.14 10.27 -11.87
N ARG A 9 28.44 10.26 -13.02
CA ARG A 9 28.41 11.36 -14.01
C ARG A 9 27.30 12.40 -13.74
N GLY A 10 26.91 12.59 -12.47
CA GLY A 10 25.85 13.51 -12.06
C GLY A 10 24.42 12.96 -12.25
N PHE A 11 23.43 13.82 -12.00
CA PHE A 11 22.01 13.52 -12.19
C PHE A 11 21.70 13.53 -13.70
N SER A 12 21.68 12.36 -14.34
CA SER A 12 21.33 12.24 -15.76
C SER A 12 19.82 12.21 -15.94
N VAL A 13 19.29 13.02 -16.87
CA VAL A 13 17.86 13.05 -17.24
C VAL A 13 17.38 11.68 -17.75
N GLN A 14 18.30 10.83 -18.22
CA GLN A 14 18.02 9.44 -18.59
C GLN A 14 17.51 8.59 -17.41
N ALA A 15 17.90 8.91 -16.17
CA ALA A 15 17.39 8.27 -14.94
C ALA A 15 15.91 8.61 -14.66
N PHE A 16 15.42 9.73 -15.20
CA PHE A 16 14.02 10.15 -15.04
C PHE A 16 13.11 9.68 -16.17
N SER A 17 13.64 9.06 -17.24
CA SER A 17 12.79 8.61 -18.36
C SER A 17 11.81 7.49 -17.99
N GLY A 18 12.14 6.68 -16.96
CA GLY A 18 11.24 5.65 -16.42
C GLY A 18 10.25 6.16 -15.37
N LEU A 19 10.52 7.32 -14.76
CA LEU A 19 9.74 7.90 -13.67
C LEU A 19 8.25 8.13 -14.01
N PRO A 20 7.84 8.61 -15.21
CA PRO A 20 6.43 8.85 -15.50
C PRO A 20 5.59 7.56 -15.53
N SER A 21 6.14 6.45 -16.00
CA SER A 21 5.46 5.14 -15.97
C SER A 21 5.30 4.62 -14.54
N PHE A 22 6.33 4.79 -13.70
CA PHE A 22 6.26 4.50 -12.26
C PHE A 22 5.26 5.39 -11.54
N PHE A 23 5.22 6.68 -11.88
CA PHE A 23 4.27 7.62 -11.30
C PHE A 23 2.82 7.24 -11.63
N ARG A 24 2.55 6.81 -12.86
CA ARG A 24 1.21 6.33 -13.24
C ARG A 24 0.81 5.08 -12.46
N LEU A 25 1.73 4.12 -12.30
CA LEU A 25 1.47 2.93 -11.49
C LEU A 25 1.25 3.29 -10.02
N SER A 26 2.12 4.12 -9.46
CA SER A 26 2.04 4.58 -8.07
C SER A 26 0.75 5.35 -7.79
N ALA A 27 0.33 6.22 -8.72
CA ALA A 27 -0.94 6.94 -8.62
C ALA A 27 -2.13 5.98 -8.64
N ALA A 28 -2.12 4.97 -9.53
CA ALA A 28 -3.16 3.94 -9.55
C ALA A 28 -3.22 3.15 -8.23
N SER A 29 -2.07 2.75 -7.68
CA SER A 29 -1.99 2.07 -6.38
C SER A 29 -2.46 2.96 -5.23
N ALA A 30 -2.10 4.25 -5.24
CA ALA A 30 -2.53 5.21 -4.22
C ALA A 30 -4.04 5.40 -4.26
N VAL A 31 -4.64 5.54 -5.44
CA VAL A 31 -6.10 5.65 -5.60
C VAL A 31 -6.81 4.39 -5.11
N MET A 32 -6.27 3.21 -5.41
CA MET A 32 -6.83 1.93 -4.92
C MET A 32 -6.87 1.87 -3.39
N LEU A 33 -5.76 2.23 -2.72
CA LEU A 33 -5.69 2.27 -1.25
C LEU A 33 -6.59 3.35 -0.64
N CYS A 34 -6.67 4.53 -1.27
CA CYS A 34 -7.58 5.58 -0.84
C CYS A 34 -9.04 5.15 -0.94
N LEU A 35 -9.42 4.44 -2.00
CA LEU A 35 -10.79 3.92 -2.15
C LEU A 35 -11.10 2.84 -1.11
N GLU A 36 -10.15 1.96 -0.80
CA GLU A 36 -10.32 0.94 0.24
C GLU A 36 -10.54 1.58 1.62
N THR A 37 -9.71 2.57 1.98
CA THR A 37 -9.85 3.30 3.25
C THR A 37 -11.16 4.10 3.33
N TRP A 38 -11.55 4.78 2.26
CA TRP A 38 -12.85 5.45 2.17
C TRP A 38 -14.01 4.49 2.33
N TYR A 39 -13.94 3.32 1.68
CA TYR A 39 -14.96 2.29 1.78
C TYR A 39 -15.13 1.81 3.23
N PHE A 40 -14.04 1.53 3.94
CA PHE A 40 -14.08 1.18 5.35
C PHE A 40 -14.67 2.31 6.22
N GLN A 41 -14.32 3.57 5.94
CA GLN A 41 -14.89 4.72 6.65
C GLN A 41 -16.41 4.81 6.45
N ILE A 42 -16.90 4.60 5.23
CA ILE A 42 -18.34 4.59 4.94
C ILE A 42 -19.04 3.42 5.66
N LEU A 43 -18.44 2.23 5.68
CA LEU A 43 -18.98 1.07 6.41
C LEU A 43 -19.09 1.34 7.91
N VAL A 44 -18.08 1.97 8.51
CA VAL A 44 -18.11 2.37 9.93
C VAL A 44 -19.20 3.40 10.18
N LEU A 45 -19.36 4.40 9.30
CA LEU A 45 -20.44 5.39 9.40
C LEU A 45 -21.83 4.76 9.30
N LEU A 46 -22.02 3.80 8.39
CA LEU A 46 -23.28 3.06 8.25
C LEU A 46 -23.56 2.17 9.46
N ALA A 47 -22.55 1.47 9.98
CA ALA A 47 -22.67 0.65 11.18
C ALA A 47 -23.04 1.50 12.41
N GLY A 48 -22.53 2.73 12.50
CA GLY A 48 -22.88 3.69 13.54
C GLY A 48 -24.32 4.24 13.47
N LEU A 49 -24.98 4.15 12.32
CA LEU A 49 -26.36 4.61 12.12
C LEU A 49 -27.41 3.50 12.36
N LEU A 50 -26.96 2.26 12.60
CA LEU A 50 -27.84 1.12 12.86
C LEU A 50 -28.36 1.14 14.30
N GLU A 51 -29.53 0.55 14.57
CA GLU A 51 -30.16 0.51 15.90
C GLU A 51 -29.27 -0.09 17.01
N ASN A 52 -28.32 -0.96 16.65
CA ASN A 52 -27.32 -1.54 17.57
C ASN A 52 -25.89 -1.28 17.05
N PRO A 53 -25.39 -0.04 17.15
CA PRO A 53 -24.13 0.34 16.52
C PRO A 53 -22.91 -0.31 17.19
N GLU A 54 -22.97 -0.54 18.50
CA GLU A 54 -21.87 -1.13 19.28
C GLU A 54 -21.54 -2.56 18.82
N LEU A 55 -22.56 -3.41 18.67
CA LEU A 55 -22.39 -4.80 18.24
C LEU A 55 -21.89 -4.90 16.78
N ALA A 56 -22.40 -4.04 15.90
CA ALA A 56 -22.00 -3.99 14.49
C ALA A 56 -20.56 -3.48 14.34
N LEU A 57 -20.17 -2.45 15.09
CA LEU A 57 -18.80 -1.91 15.07
C LEU A 57 -17.79 -2.88 15.67
N ASP A 58 -18.11 -3.56 16.77
CA ASP A 58 -17.22 -4.55 17.39
C ASP A 58 -16.95 -5.73 16.44
N SER A 59 -17.99 -6.28 15.81
CA SER A 59 -17.81 -7.35 14.81
C SER A 59 -17.02 -6.90 13.58
N LEU A 60 -17.24 -5.67 13.11
CA LEU A 60 -16.46 -5.07 12.01
C LEU A 60 -14.98 -4.92 12.39
N SER A 61 -14.70 -4.49 13.63
CA SER A 61 -13.34 -4.31 14.17
C SER A 61 -12.57 -5.63 14.26
N ILE A 62 -13.22 -6.70 14.75
CA ILE A 62 -12.62 -8.04 14.81
C ILE A 62 -12.31 -8.54 13.39
N CYS A 63 -13.24 -8.40 12.44
CA CYS A 63 -13.03 -8.77 11.04
C CYS A 63 -11.86 -8.01 10.40
N MET A 64 -11.79 -6.68 10.60
CA MET A 64 -10.66 -5.86 10.10
C MET A 64 -9.32 -6.29 10.70
N THR A 65 -9.30 -6.60 12.00
CA THR A 65 -8.09 -7.08 12.67
C THR A 65 -7.61 -8.39 12.05
N ILE A 66 -8.49 -9.37 11.87
CA ILE A 66 -8.14 -10.65 11.24
C ILE A 66 -7.66 -10.44 9.80
N SER A 67 -8.35 -9.61 9.02
CA SER A 67 -7.95 -9.27 7.66
C SER A 67 -6.54 -8.65 7.60
N GLY A 68 -6.23 -7.74 8.52
CA GLY A 68 -4.90 -7.13 8.64
C GLY A 68 -3.78 -8.14 8.96
N TRP A 69 -4.06 -9.12 9.82
CA TRP A 69 -3.13 -10.21 10.10
C TRP A 69 -2.85 -11.07 8.85
N VAL A 70 -3.90 -11.43 8.11
CA VAL A 70 -3.77 -12.20 6.86
C VAL A 70 -2.98 -11.39 5.82
N PHE A 71 -3.26 -10.09 5.69
CA PHE A 71 -2.55 -9.21 4.77
C PHE A 71 -1.05 -9.12 5.09
N MET A 72 -0.67 -9.00 6.37
CA MET A 72 0.73 -9.00 6.79
C MET A 72 1.47 -10.28 6.39
N ILE A 73 0.80 -11.43 6.47
CA ILE A 73 1.36 -12.71 6.01
C ILE A 73 1.61 -12.65 4.49
N SER A 74 0.62 -12.19 3.71
CA SER A 74 0.75 -12.06 2.25
C SER A 74 1.86 -11.08 1.85
N VAL A 75 2.00 -9.95 2.55
CA VAL A 75 3.08 -8.98 2.33
C VAL A 75 4.44 -9.60 2.65
N GLY A 76 4.54 -10.38 3.73
CA GLY A 76 5.77 -11.11 4.08
C GLY A 76 6.22 -12.06 2.97
N PHE A 77 5.29 -12.82 2.38
CA PHE A 77 5.59 -13.67 1.22
C PHE A 77 5.98 -12.86 -0.02
N ASN A 78 5.26 -11.76 -0.31
CA ASN A 78 5.58 -10.90 -1.45
C ASN A 78 7.00 -10.32 -1.35
N ALA A 79 7.38 -9.83 -0.16
CA ALA A 79 8.71 -9.34 0.12
C ALA A 79 9.78 -10.44 -0.02
N ALA A 80 9.52 -11.63 0.52
CA ALA A 80 10.43 -12.77 0.42
C ALA A 80 10.66 -13.24 -1.03
N ILE A 81 9.62 -13.19 -1.87
CA ILE A 81 9.74 -13.51 -3.31
C ILE A 81 10.50 -12.39 -4.03
N SER A 82 10.21 -11.13 -3.71
CA SER A 82 10.85 -9.98 -4.36
C SER A 82 12.36 -9.98 -4.19
N VAL A 83 12.88 -10.31 -3.00
CA VAL A 83 14.34 -10.42 -2.77
C VAL A 83 15.00 -11.62 -3.46
N ARG A 84 14.22 -12.58 -3.97
CA ARG A 84 14.73 -13.75 -4.71
C ARG A 84 14.67 -13.56 -6.23
N VAL A 85 13.75 -12.71 -6.70
CA VAL A 85 13.54 -12.39 -8.12
C VAL A 85 14.35 -11.15 -8.55
N SER A 86 14.64 -10.23 -7.61
CA SER A 86 15.48 -9.05 -7.84
C SER A 86 16.97 -9.34 -7.73
#